data_AF-A0A0M0J738-F1
#
_entry.id   AF-A0A0M0J738-F1
#
_cell.length_a   1.000
_cell.length_b   1.000
_cell.length_c   1.000
_cell.angle_alpha   90.00
_cell.angle_beta   90.00
_cell.angle_gamma   90.00
#
_symmetry.space_group_name_H-M   'P 1'
#
loop_
_entity.id
_entity.type
_entity.pdbx_description
1 polymer ?
#
loop_
_entity_poly.entity_id
_entity_poly.type
_entity_poly.pdbx_seq_one_letter_code
_entity_poly.pdbx_strand_id
1 'polypeptide(L)'
;MSRSRRSGFCETTVEGVKGNCKVGLKGTFTLPHRHRASWDAAFSYCAHHCASCERCRYVSVSIKWKDCSWYHACNLGALIQHPTGFLSAKAELEKLKNGTTAYDDDDDDHDDPSHQVESTLAKAFAQLARVQRRVLIIDVGANNGLWAKQMLKLTTLITTDCRSFRLDCR
;
A
#
# COMPACT_ATOMS: atom_id res chain seq x y z
N MET A 1 24.61 3.06 -6.37
CA MET A 1 24.00 2.36 -7.54
C MET A 1 23.14 1.19 -7.05
N SER A 2 21.86 1.40 -6.79
CA SER A 2 20.96 0.38 -6.20
C SER A 2 20.53 -0.67 -7.24
N ARG A 3 21.13 -1.87 -7.15
CA ARG A 3 20.86 -3.05 -8.01
C ARG A 3 19.58 -3.81 -7.61
N SER A 4 18.37 -3.25 -7.68
CA SER A 4 17.18 -4.08 -7.30
C SER A 4 16.67 -5.00 -8.41
N ARG A 5 16.78 -4.61 -9.69
CA ARG A 5 16.32 -5.42 -10.83
C ARG A 5 17.50 -5.90 -11.67
N ARG A 6 17.44 -7.15 -12.13
CA ARG A 6 18.50 -7.77 -12.94
C ARG A 6 17.91 -8.45 -14.17
N SER A 7 18.62 -8.39 -15.29
CA SER A 7 18.20 -9.04 -16.53
C SER A 7 18.17 -10.56 -16.41
N GLY A 8 17.09 -11.14 -16.92
CA GLY A 8 16.82 -12.57 -16.89
C GLY A 8 15.73 -12.97 -15.88
N PHE A 9 15.40 -14.26 -15.88
CA PHE A 9 14.38 -14.86 -15.02
C PHE A 9 14.94 -16.01 -14.17
N CYS A 10 14.23 -16.33 -13.09
CA CYS A 10 14.69 -17.33 -12.12
C CYS A 10 14.59 -18.76 -12.68
N GLU A 11 13.43 -19.13 -13.22
CA GLU A 11 13.18 -20.47 -13.74
C GLU A 11 11.94 -20.48 -14.65
N THR A 12 11.75 -21.51 -15.46
CA THR A 12 10.52 -21.62 -16.26
C THR A 12 9.31 -21.93 -15.37
N THR A 13 8.22 -21.19 -15.57
CA THR A 13 6.89 -21.46 -15.03
C THR A 13 5.96 -21.98 -16.13
N VAL A 14 4.83 -22.59 -15.74
CA VAL A 14 3.81 -23.05 -16.69
C VAL A 14 2.73 -21.99 -16.78
N GLU A 15 2.41 -21.54 -17.99
CA GLU A 15 1.41 -20.49 -18.22
C GLU A 15 0.08 -20.82 -17.53
N GLY A 16 -0.50 -19.83 -16.85
CA GLY A 16 -1.77 -19.97 -16.13
C GLY A 16 -1.69 -20.77 -14.82
N VAL A 17 -0.57 -21.43 -14.54
CA VAL A 17 -0.40 -22.19 -13.29
C VAL A 17 0.08 -21.25 -12.19
N LYS A 18 -0.89 -20.74 -11.42
CA LYS A 18 -0.66 -19.85 -10.26
C LYS A 18 0.30 -20.41 -9.22
N GLY A 19 0.45 -21.74 -9.16
CA GLY A 19 1.19 -22.42 -8.10
C GLY A 19 0.43 -22.40 -6.77
N ASN A 20 0.90 -23.20 -5.82
CA ASN A 20 0.31 -23.25 -4.48
C ASN A 20 1.17 -22.41 -3.52
N CYS A 21 0.63 -21.31 -3.01
CA CYS A 21 1.38 -20.40 -2.13
C CYS A 21 1.76 -20.97 -0.76
N LYS A 22 1.12 -22.06 -0.32
CA LYS A 22 1.40 -22.70 0.98
C LYS A 22 2.52 -23.73 0.90
N VAL A 23 2.61 -24.46 -0.21
CA VAL A 23 3.53 -25.60 -0.36
C VAL A 23 4.34 -25.62 -1.66
N GLY A 24 3.98 -24.79 -2.62
CA GLY A 24 4.67 -24.68 -3.91
C GLY A 24 5.94 -23.84 -3.82
N LEU A 25 6.80 -24.02 -4.84
CA LEU A 25 8.07 -23.31 -4.97
C LEU A 25 8.00 -22.14 -5.96
N LYS A 26 7.04 -22.19 -6.89
CA LYS A 26 6.86 -21.20 -7.94
C LYS A 26 5.45 -21.24 -8.52
N GLY A 27 5.12 -20.20 -9.26
CA GLY A 27 3.93 -20.12 -10.09
C GLY A 27 3.91 -18.82 -10.87
N THR A 28 2.90 -18.64 -11.71
CA THR A 28 2.77 -17.45 -12.54
C THR A 28 1.34 -16.93 -12.57
N PHE A 29 1.22 -15.63 -12.76
CA PHE A 29 -0.03 -14.93 -13.00
C PHE A 29 0.16 -13.96 -14.17
N THR A 30 -0.89 -13.80 -14.97
CA THR A 30 -0.87 -12.86 -16.09
C THR A 30 -0.74 -11.43 -15.57
N LEU A 31 0.22 -10.69 -16.12
CA LEU A 31 0.38 -9.26 -15.88
C LEU A 31 -0.71 -8.50 -16.65
N PRO A 32 -1.65 -7.79 -16.02
CA PRO A 32 -2.75 -7.11 -16.71
C PRO A 32 -2.26 -5.93 -17.57
N HIS A 33 -2.99 -5.61 -18.65
CA HIS A 33 -2.59 -4.56 -19.60
C HIS A 33 -2.27 -3.21 -18.93
N ARG A 34 -3.09 -2.78 -17.96
CA ARG A 34 -2.90 -1.52 -17.23
C ARG A 34 -1.55 -1.41 -16.48
N HIS A 35 -0.93 -2.55 -16.13
CA HIS A 35 0.35 -2.60 -15.43
C HIS A 35 1.55 -2.83 -16.37
N ARG A 36 1.32 -2.80 -17.69
CA ARG A 36 2.37 -3.00 -18.71
C ARG A 36 2.97 -1.70 -19.24
N ALA A 37 2.47 -0.55 -18.80
CA ALA A 37 2.91 0.76 -19.27
C ALA A 37 4.34 1.11 -18.82
N SER A 38 4.78 0.61 -17.67
CA SER A 38 6.13 0.83 -17.15
C SER A 38 6.62 -0.37 -16.33
N TRP A 39 7.94 -0.49 -16.19
CA TRP A 39 8.54 -1.53 -15.34
C TRP A 39 8.15 -1.36 -13.87
N ASP A 40 8.06 -0.12 -13.36
CA ASP A 40 7.65 0.13 -11.98
C ASP A 40 6.21 -0.35 -11.73
N ALA A 41 5.27 -0.04 -12.63
CA ALA A 41 3.90 -0.51 -12.51
C ALA A 41 3.81 -2.05 -12.58
N ALA A 42 4.62 -2.67 -13.44
CA ALA A 42 4.66 -4.12 -13.57
C ALA A 42 5.22 -4.80 -12.32
N PHE A 43 6.35 -4.31 -11.80
CA PHE A 43 6.97 -4.84 -10.59
C PHE A 43 6.13 -4.57 -9.34
N SER A 44 5.49 -3.41 -9.24
CA SER A 44 4.57 -3.09 -8.13
C SER A 44 3.40 -4.08 -8.09
N TYR A 45 2.76 -4.36 -9.24
CA TYR A 45 1.73 -5.40 -9.33
C TYR A 45 2.26 -6.77 -8.90
N CYS A 46 3.42 -7.17 -9.43
CA CYS A 46 4.05 -8.45 -9.10
C CYS A 46 4.42 -8.59 -7.62
N ALA A 47 5.01 -7.55 -7.04
CA ALA A 47 5.40 -7.51 -5.63
C ALA A 47 4.18 -7.54 -4.70
N HIS A 48 3.08 -6.89 -5.09
CA HIS A 48 1.82 -6.92 -4.36
C HIS A 48 1.21 -8.34 -4.35
N HIS A 49 1.16 -9.01 -5.50
CA HIS A 49 0.71 -10.40 -5.58
C HIS A 49 1.65 -11.37 -4.86
N CYS A 50 2.96 -11.12 -4.90
CA CYS A 50 3.91 -11.88 -4.10
C CYS A 50 3.66 -11.68 -2.60
N ALA A 51 3.25 -10.48 -2.16
CA ALA A 51 2.96 -10.21 -0.75
C ALA A 51 1.80 -11.03 -0.19
N SER A 52 0.81 -11.41 -1.02
CA SER A 52 -0.30 -12.27 -0.61
C SER A 52 0.05 -13.77 -0.62
N CYS A 53 1.29 -14.12 -0.99
CA CYS A 53 1.79 -15.47 -1.10
C CYS A 53 2.89 -15.71 -0.07
N GLU A 54 2.59 -16.44 1.01
CA GLU A 54 3.49 -16.63 2.17
C GLU A 54 4.91 -17.09 1.80
N ARG A 55 5.03 -17.95 0.79
CA ARG A 55 6.33 -18.48 0.34
C ARG A 55 7.06 -17.61 -0.65
N CYS A 56 6.43 -16.58 -1.22
CA CYS A 56 7.05 -15.79 -2.28
C CYS A 56 8.13 -14.84 -1.75
N ARG A 57 9.31 -14.89 -2.36
CA ARG A 57 10.46 -14.04 -2.01
C ARG A 57 11.05 -13.28 -3.19
N TYR A 58 10.86 -13.80 -4.40
CA TYR A 58 11.40 -13.26 -5.65
C TYR A 58 10.34 -13.24 -6.73
N VAL A 59 10.49 -12.31 -7.66
CA VAL A 59 9.65 -12.22 -8.85
C VAL A 59 10.51 -12.11 -10.11
N SER A 60 10.04 -12.71 -11.19
CA SER A 60 10.50 -12.47 -12.55
C SER A 60 9.34 -11.88 -13.34
N VAL A 61 9.57 -10.74 -13.98
CA VAL A 61 8.54 -9.92 -14.62
C VAL A 61 8.90 -9.74 -16.08
N SER A 62 7.90 -9.86 -16.96
CA SER A 62 8.05 -9.47 -18.35
C SER A 62 6.81 -8.75 -18.87
N ILE A 63 7.00 -7.48 -19.26
CA ILE A 63 5.99 -6.71 -19.97
C ILE A 63 5.70 -7.33 -21.35
N LYS A 64 6.75 -7.75 -22.07
CA LYS A 64 6.66 -8.36 -23.41
C LYS A 64 5.83 -9.65 -23.39
N TRP A 65 6.12 -10.53 -22.43
CA TRP A 65 5.45 -11.82 -22.30
C TRP A 65 4.19 -11.78 -21.43
N LYS A 66 3.83 -10.59 -20.90
CA LYS A 66 2.67 -10.41 -20.00
C LYS A 66 2.76 -11.32 -18.78
N ASP A 67 3.98 -11.59 -18.33
CA ASP A 67 4.27 -12.61 -17.32
C ASP A 67 4.64 -11.96 -16.00
N CYS A 68 4.09 -12.52 -14.93
CA CYS A 68 4.55 -12.25 -13.59
C CYS A 68 4.66 -13.57 -12.81
N SER A 69 5.89 -14.05 -12.73
CA SER A 69 6.22 -15.29 -12.06
C SER A 69 6.78 -15.02 -10.66
N TRP A 70 6.38 -15.84 -9.70
CA TRP A 70 6.84 -15.77 -8.31
C TRP A 70 7.64 -17.00 -7.93
N TYR A 71 8.61 -16.83 -7.02
CA TYR A 71 9.49 -17.91 -6.58
C TYR A 71 9.78 -17.83 -5.09
N HIS A 72 9.87 -19.00 -4.48
CA HIS A 72 10.34 -19.15 -3.10
C HIS A 72 11.85 -18.92 -2.98
N ALA A 73 12.62 -19.37 -3.97
CA ALA A 73 14.08 -19.21 -4.02
C ALA A 73 14.52 -18.81 -5.44
N CYS A 74 15.51 -17.94 -5.54
CA CYS A 74 16.11 -17.53 -6.81
C CYS A 74 17.54 -17.02 -6.62
N ASN A 75 18.46 -17.50 -7.46
CA ASN A 75 19.83 -16.98 -7.52
C ASN A 75 19.90 -15.80 -8.51
N LEU A 76 19.77 -14.58 -7.99
CA LEU A 76 19.88 -13.35 -8.77
C LEU A 76 21.28 -13.13 -9.42
N GLY A 77 22.29 -13.93 -9.05
CA GLY A 77 23.61 -13.95 -9.70
C GLY A 77 23.70 -14.88 -10.92
N ALA A 78 22.72 -15.76 -11.13
CA ALA A 78 22.71 -16.77 -12.17
C ALA A 78 21.33 -16.89 -12.83
N LEU A 79 20.85 -15.79 -13.42
CA LEU A 79 19.53 -15.72 -14.06
C LEU A 79 19.57 -16.30 -15.48
N ILE A 80 18.49 -16.98 -15.88
CA ILE A 80 18.30 -17.47 -17.24
C ILE A 80 18.04 -16.27 -18.15
N GLN A 81 18.79 -16.17 -19.26
CA GLN A 81 18.78 -15.00 -20.14
C GLN A 81 17.84 -15.14 -21.36
N HIS A 82 17.41 -16.38 -21.67
CA HIS A 82 16.57 -16.67 -22.83
C HIS A 82 15.30 -17.43 -22.43
N PRO A 83 14.11 -17.00 -22.89
CA PRO A 83 13.86 -15.85 -23.77
C PRO A 83 14.19 -14.50 -23.11
N THR A 84 14.51 -13.50 -23.94
CA THR A 84 14.85 -12.14 -23.45
C THR A 84 13.60 -11.37 -23.05
N GLY A 85 13.80 -10.24 -22.34
CA GLY A 85 12.72 -9.33 -21.93
C GLY A 85 12.17 -9.61 -20.54
N PHE A 86 12.93 -10.31 -19.70
CA PHE A 86 12.63 -10.51 -18.29
C PHE A 86 13.57 -9.70 -17.41
N LEU A 87 13.02 -9.19 -16.32
CA LEU A 87 13.78 -8.65 -15.19
C LEU A 87 13.37 -9.40 -13.91
N SER A 88 14.33 -9.66 -13.03
CA SER A 88 14.09 -10.32 -11.75
C SER A 88 14.58 -9.49 -10.57
N ALA A 89 13.87 -9.59 -9.45
CA ALA A 89 14.18 -8.88 -8.22
C ALA A 89 13.73 -9.68 -6.98
N LYS A 90 14.28 -9.31 -5.82
CA LYS A 90 13.65 -9.66 -4.53
C LYS A 90 12.35 -8.87 -4.42
N ALA A 91 11.25 -9.55 -4.12
CA ALA A 91 9.94 -8.91 -4.08
C ALA A 91 9.84 -7.87 -2.95
N GLU A 92 10.48 -8.12 -1.81
CA GLU A 92 10.50 -7.21 -0.67
C GLU A 92 11.21 -5.88 -0.97
N LEU A 93 12.28 -5.90 -1.77
CA LEU A 93 12.98 -4.67 -2.16
C LEU A 93 12.13 -3.80 -3.10
N GLU A 94 11.27 -4.41 -3.90
CA GLU A 94 10.35 -3.67 -4.78
C GLU A 94 9.17 -3.08 -3.99
N LYS A 95 8.75 -3.71 -2.89
CA LYS A 95 7.75 -3.14 -1.97
C LYS A 95 8.27 -1.84 -1.34
N LEU A 96 9.54 -1.82 -0.92
CA LEU A 96 10.18 -0.65 -0.32
C LEU A 96 10.34 0.49 -1.33
N LYS A 97 10.77 0.18 -2.57
CA LYS A 97 10.95 1.18 -3.63
C LYS A 97 9.66 1.87 -4.06
N ASN A 98 8.56 1.13 -4.12
CA ASN A 98 7.25 1.71 -4.40
C ASN A 98 6.60 2.38 -3.18
N GLY A 99 7.24 2.27 -2.00
CA GLY A 99 6.97 3.11 -0.84
C GLY A 99 7.87 4.34 -0.77
N THR A 100 8.95 4.39 -1.56
CA THR A 100 9.87 5.55 -1.67
C THR A 100 9.50 6.51 -2.81
N THR A 101 8.29 6.42 -3.36
CA THR A 101 7.61 7.65 -3.79
C THR A 101 7.11 8.36 -2.54
N ALA A 102 8.04 9.00 -1.84
CA ALA A 102 7.84 10.38 -1.44
C ALA A 102 7.34 11.13 -2.73
N TYR A 103 6.33 11.99 -2.78
CA TYR A 103 5.97 12.97 -1.75
C TYR A 103 7.23 13.38 -0.99
N ASP A 104 8.16 13.94 -1.76
CA ASP A 104 9.45 14.53 -1.43
C ASP A 104 9.80 14.58 0.08
N ASP A 105 10.72 13.70 0.48
CA ASP A 105 11.56 13.88 1.66
C ASP A 105 12.96 14.31 1.16
N ASP A 106 13.23 15.62 1.17
CA ASP A 106 14.58 16.15 1.30
C ASP A 106 14.86 16.29 2.80
N ASP A 107 15.81 15.51 3.31
CA ASP A 107 16.44 15.69 4.62
C ASP A 107 17.22 17.02 4.63
N ASP A 108 16.56 18.11 5.03
CA ASP A 108 17.11 18.99 6.06
C ASP A 108 16.39 18.58 7.35
N ASP A 109 17.13 18.26 8.42
CA ASP A 109 16.59 17.96 9.75
C ASP A 109 15.46 18.96 10.14
N HIS A 110 14.17 18.68 9.87
CA HIS A 110 12.99 19.38 10.39
C HIS A 110 11.70 18.59 10.09
N ASP A 111 11.08 18.03 11.13
CA ASP A 111 9.64 17.78 11.31
C ASP A 111 8.76 17.40 10.07
N ASP A 112 8.46 16.10 9.93
CA ASP A 112 7.51 15.46 9.00
C ASP A 112 6.12 16.17 8.87
N PRO A 113 5.76 16.73 7.69
CA PRO A 113 4.49 17.43 7.46
C PRO A 113 3.30 16.53 7.04
N SER A 114 3.48 15.24 6.76
CA SER A 114 2.44 14.40 6.15
C SER A 114 1.30 14.01 7.10
N HIS A 115 1.52 14.15 8.42
CA HIS A 115 0.50 13.99 9.46
C HIS A 115 -0.40 15.23 9.67
N GLN A 116 -0.18 16.33 8.93
CA GLN A 116 -0.83 17.61 9.26
C GLN A 116 -2.14 17.90 8.52
N VAL A 117 -2.41 17.33 7.34
CA VAL A 117 -3.61 17.71 6.56
C VAL A 117 -4.90 17.22 7.23
N GLU A 118 -4.91 15.99 7.79
CA GLU A 118 -6.01 15.52 8.63
C GLU A 118 -6.11 16.32 9.94
N SER A 119 -4.98 16.81 10.46
CA SER A 119 -4.95 17.58 11.71
C SER A 119 -5.55 18.98 11.54
N THR A 120 -5.34 19.66 10.41
CA THR A 120 -5.79 21.04 10.21
C THR A 120 -7.28 21.10 9.98
N LEU A 121 -7.85 20.18 9.20
CA LEU A 121 -9.30 20.02 9.08
C LEU A 121 -9.90 19.59 10.42
N ALA A 122 -9.33 18.60 11.11
CA ALA A 122 -9.83 18.19 12.43
C ALA A 122 -9.76 19.32 13.49
N LYS A 123 -8.70 20.15 13.47
CA LYS A 123 -8.53 21.31 14.35
C LYS A 123 -9.50 22.44 13.96
N ALA A 124 -9.68 22.71 12.67
CA ALA A 124 -10.64 23.70 12.18
C ALA A 124 -12.09 23.29 12.51
N PHE A 125 -12.44 22.01 12.36
CA PHE A 125 -13.73 21.48 12.81
C PHE A 125 -13.87 21.54 14.34
N ALA A 126 -12.82 21.21 15.10
CA ALA A 126 -12.83 21.35 16.57
C ALA A 126 -12.94 22.81 17.03
N GLN A 127 -12.38 23.76 16.29
CA GLN A 127 -12.53 25.20 16.54
C GLN A 127 -13.94 25.69 16.18
N LEU A 128 -14.48 25.28 15.04
CA LEU A 128 -15.85 25.62 14.62
C LEU A 128 -16.90 25.00 15.55
N ALA A 129 -16.71 23.76 16.00
CA ALA A 129 -17.58 23.09 16.97
C ALA A 129 -17.54 23.70 18.38
N ARG A 130 -16.42 24.35 18.76
CA ARG A 130 -16.33 25.10 20.03
C ARG A 130 -17.08 26.43 19.98
N VAL A 131 -17.18 27.05 18.81
CA VAL A 131 -17.91 28.32 18.60
C VAL A 131 -19.41 28.08 18.44
N GLN A 132 -19.81 26.93 17.88
CA GLN A 132 -21.21 26.59 17.64
C GLN A 132 -21.73 25.62 18.70
N ARG A 133 -22.51 26.11 19.65
CA ARG A 133 -23.03 25.31 20.79
C ARG A 133 -24.00 24.19 20.41
N ARG A 134 -24.42 24.06 19.14
CA ARG A 134 -25.29 22.99 18.64
C ARG A 134 -24.94 22.66 17.18
N VAL A 135 -23.98 21.75 16.98
CA VAL A 135 -23.66 21.21 15.65
C VAL A 135 -24.25 19.81 15.55
N LEU A 136 -25.17 19.59 14.60
CA LEU A 136 -25.61 18.26 14.21
C LEU A 136 -24.66 17.75 13.11
N ILE A 137 -23.86 16.74 13.43
CA ILE A 137 -22.91 16.12 12.49
C ILE A 137 -23.60 14.92 11.86
N ILE A 138 -23.84 14.98 10.54
CA ILE A 138 -24.37 13.85 9.76
C ILE A 138 -23.22 13.30 8.91
N ASP A 139 -22.80 12.07 9.21
CA ASP A 139 -21.77 11.36 8.46
C ASP A 139 -22.41 10.66 7.24
N VAL A 140 -22.09 11.13 6.04
CA VAL A 140 -22.55 10.53 4.77
C VAL A 140 -21.38 9.76 4.15
N GLY A 141 -21.14 8.54 4.65
CA GLY A 141 -20.14 7.62 4.08
C GLY A 141 -19.25 6.94 5.11
N ALA A 142 -19.83 6.14 6.01
CA ALA A 142 -19.06 5.38 6.99
C ALA A 142 -18.47 4.11 6.35
N ASN A 143 -17.18 4.12 6.02
CA ASN A 143 -16.48 2.91 5.54
C ASN A 143 -16.26 1.91 6.71
N ASN A 144 -15.33 2.19 7.64
CA ASN A 144 -15.02 1.31 8.80
C ASN A 144 -15.30 1.98 10.17
N GLY A 145 -15.96 3.14 10.18
CA GLY A 145 -16.33 3.87 11.40
C GLY A 145 -15.17 4.52 12.18
N LEU A 146 -13.96 4.60 11.62
CA LEU A 146 -12.81 5.29 12.25
C LEU A 146 -13.08 6.78 12.48
N TRP A 147 -13.65 7.47 11.48
CA TRP A 147 -14.05 8.87 11.58
C TRP A 147 -15.14 9.09 12.63
N ALA A 148 -16.16 8.22 12.67
CA ALA A 148 -17.19 8.25 13.71
C ALA A 148 -16.60 8.04 15.12
N LYS A 149 -15.62 7.13 15.29
CA LYS A 149 -14.94 6.89 16.58
C LYS A 149 -14.04 8.06 17.01
N GLN A 150 -13.35 8.69 16.05
CA GLN A 150 -12.53 9.88 16.29
C GLN A 150 -13.41 11.07 16.74
N MET A 151 -14.54 11.26 16.05
CA MET A 151 -15.53 12.28 16.40
C MET A 151 -16.22 11.99 17.73
N LEU A 152 -16.55 10.73 18.03
CA LEU A 152 -17.14 10.36 19.32
C LEU A 152 -16.24 10.79 20.47
N LYS A 153 -14.93 10.50 20.38
CA LYS A 153 -13.93 10.90 21.38
C LYS A 153 -13.83 12.42 21.55
N LEU A 154 -13.93 13.18 20.46
CA LEU A 154 -13.94 14.64 20.50
C LEU A 154 -15.24 15.20 21.10
N THR A 155 -16.38 14.54 20.89
CA THR A 155 -17.65 14.90 21.55
C THR A 155 -17.72 14.48 23.02
N THR A 156 -17.08 13.37 23.44
CA THR A 156 -17.03 12.97 24.86
C THR A 156 -16.28 14.01 25.70
N LEU A 157 -15.25 14.65 25.12
CA LEU A 157 -14.52 15.79 25.70
C LEU A 157 -15.36 17.07 25.85
N ILE A 158 -16.49 17.19 25.14
CA ILE A 158 -17.43 18.30 25.28
C ILE A 158 -18.51 17.99 26.34
N THR A 159 -18.81 16.70 26.60
CA THR A 159 -19.83 16.30 27.59
C THR A 159 -19.32 16.19 29.02
N THR A 160 -18.01 16.17 29.25
CA THR A 160 -17.44 16.10 30.62
C THR A 160 -17.53 17.41 31.41
N ASP A 161 -18.01 18.50 30.81
CA ASP A 161 -18.26 19.78 31.50
C ASP A 161 -19.76 20.12 31.60
N CYS A 162 -20.60 19.10 31.78
CA CYS A 162 -22.01 19.29 32.12
C CYS A 162 -22.23 19.11 33.64
N ARG A 163 -21.69 20.03 34.44
CA ARG A 163 -22.31 20.45 35.70
C ARG A 163 -22.86 21.86 35.55
N SER A 164 -23.74 22.07 34.59
CA SER A 164 -24.83 23.03 34.72
C SER A 164 -25.78 22.92 33.54
N PHE A 165 -27.06 23.05 33.86
CA PHE A 165 -28.24 23.06 33.01
C PHE A 165 -28.81 21.70 32.57
N ARG A 166 -29.92 21.39 33.25
CA ARG A 166 -30.90 20.34 33.00
C ARG A 166 -31.26 20.25 31.52
N LEU A 167 -31.29 19.03 31.01
CA LEU A 167 -32.12 18.64 29.87
C LEU A 167 -33.57 18.67 30.34
N ASP A 168 -34.43 19.47 29.70
CA ASP A 168 -35.78 19.01 29.41
C ASP A 168 -35.82 18.60 27.94
N CYS A 169 -35.98 17.30 27.75
CA CYS A 169 -36.15 16.64 26.48
C CYS A 169 -37.55 16.91 25.92
N ARG A 170 -37.62 17.27 24.64
CA ARG A 170 -38.72 16.85 23.76
C ARG A 170 -38.23 16.74 22.33
#